data_AF-A0A1V5GFV1-F1
#
_entry.id   AF-A0A1V5GFV1-F1
#
_cell.length_a   1.000
_cell.length_b   1.000
_cell.length_c   1.000
_cell.angle_alpha   90.00
_cell.angle_beta   90.00
_cell.angle_gamma   90.00
#
_symmetry.space_group_name_H-M   'P 1'
#
loop_
_entity.id
_entity.type
_entity.pdbx_description
1 polymer ?
#
loop_
_entity_poly.entity_id
_entity_poly.type
_entity_poly.pdbx_seq_one_letter_code
_entity_poly.pdbx_strand_id
1 'polypeptide(L)'
;MNKPLYQFFTKDHRRIEQLLDQACENPDVIDLEYYHQFRTGILKHIKMEEKILFPAAQRANGNIPIPLAAKLRLDHGAITSLMVLPPTLDVIKVVRIILDEHDLLEEEPGGMYDKCEQLTEFETDHIIKQLEATSEVPVHPPNEAVYAMQAAKNALRRAGYDYEEMINS
;
A
#
# COMPACT_ATOMS: atom_id res chain seq x y z
N MET A 1 5.64 -0.50 -25.73
CA MET A 1 4.92 -1.64 -25.14
C MET A 1 3.85 -1.10 -24.24
N ASN A 2 2.62 -1.62 -24.35
CA ASN A 2 1.55 -1.33 -23.40
C ASN A 2 1.91 -2.01 -22.07
N LYS A 3 1.82 -1.31 -20.94
CA LYS A 3 2.05 -1.86 -19.59
C LYS A 3 0.77 -1.66 -18.76
N PRO A 4 -0.29 -2.42 -19.05
CA PRO A 4 -1.60 -2.18 -18.47
C PRO A 4 -1.67 -2.44 -16.96
N LEU A 5 -0.90 -3.37 -16.38
CA LEU A 5 -0.83 -3.55 -14.93
C LEU A 5 -0.14 -2.35 -14.28
N TYR A 6 0.99 -1.93 -14.82
CA TYR A 6 1.68 -0.72 -14.37
C TYR A 6 0.70 0.47 -14.35
N GLN A 7 0.01 0.71 -15.47
CA GLN A 7 -0.94 1.83 -15.58
C GLN A 7 -2.12 1.70 -14.60
N PHE A 8 -2.61 0.47 -14.38
CA PHE A 8 -3.68 0.21 -13.43
C PHE A 8 -3.28 0.60 -12.01
N PHE A 9 -2.14 0.07 -11.53
CA PHE A 9 -1.70 0.28 -10.16
C PHE A 9 -1.21 1.70 -9.91
N THR A 10 -0.41 2.28 -10.81
CA THR A 10 0.03 3.68 -10.68
C THR A 10 -1.13 4.67 -10.72
N LYS A 11 -2.16 4.43 -11.52
CA LYS A 11 -3.40 5.24 -11.46
C LYS A 11 -4.09 5.12 -10.10
N ASP A 12 -4.08 3.93 -9.50
CA ASP A 12 -4.65 3.72 -8.18
C ASP A 12 -3.81 4.40 -7.08
N HIS A 13 -2.47 4.40 -7.18
CA HIS A 13 -1.58 5.19 -6.32
C HIS A 13 -1.96 6.66 -6.35
N ARG A 14 -2.01 7.28 -7.53
CA ARG A 14 -2.38 8.71 -7.66
C ARG A 14 -3.75 9.02 -7.07
N ARG A 15 -4.72 8.11 -7.20
CA ARG A 15 -6.05 8.25 -6.58
C ARG A 15 -5.95 8.21 -5.05
N ILE A 16 -5.18 7.29 -4.49
CA ILE A 16 -5.01 7.10 -3.05
C ILE A 16 -4.25 8.28 -2.44
N GLU A 17 -3.16 8.72 -3.06
CA GLU A 17 -2.39 9.90 -2.67
C GLU A 17 -3.28 11.14 -2.62
N GLN A 18 -4.09 11.37 -3.66
CA GLN A 18 -5.00 12.50 -3.72
C GLN A 18 -6.01 12.48 -2.55
N LEU A 19 -6.51 11.31 -2.16
CA LEU A 19 -7.41 11.20 -0.99
C LEU A 19 -6.70 11.59 0.31
N LEU A 20 -5.43 11.19 0.48
CA LEU A 20 -4.64 11.59 1.64
C LEU A 20 -4.30 13.08 1.63
N ASP A 21 -4.01 13.65 0.47
CA ASP A 21 -3.81 15.09 0.30
C ASP A 21 -5.06 15.88 0.67
N GLN A 22 -6.22 15.47 0.17
CA GLN A 22 -7.51 16.10 0.52
C GLN A 22 -7.82 15.98 2.01
N ALA A 23 -7.51 14.83 2.62
CA ALA A 23 -7.65 14.65 4.07
C ALA A 23 -6.79 15.62 4.89
N CYS A 24 -5.70 16.14 4.32
CA CYS A 24 -4.72 17.00 4.99
C CYS A 24 -4.72 18.45 4.46
N GLU A 25 -5.70 18.83 3.64
CA GLU A 25 -5.72 20.17 3.01
C GLU A 25 -5.77 21.29 4.06
N ASN A 26 -6.43 21.05 5.20
CA ASN A 26 -6.37 21.91 6.36
C ASN A 26 -5.22 21.48 7.30
N PRO A 27 -4.21 22.34 7.54
CA PRO A 27 -3.06 22.00 8.40
C PRO A 27 -3.42 21.64 9.85
N ASP A 28 -4.55 22.13 10.36
CA ASP A 28 -4.94 21.97 11.77
C ASP A 28 -5.96 20.85 11.99
N VAL A 29 -6.58 20.33 10.93
CA VAL A 29 -7.70 19.38 11.01
C VAL A 29 -7.60 18.35 9.89
N ILE A 30 -7.59 17.07 10.27
CA ILE A 30 -7.67 15.98 9.30
C ILE A 30 -9.13 15.69 8.97
N ASP A 31 -9.49 15.77 7.69
CA ASP A 31 -10.82 15.40 7.23
C ASP A 31 -10.99 13.88 7.29
N LEU A 32 -11.85 13.42 8.21
CA LEU A 32 -12.07 12.00 8.47
C LEU A 32 -12.81 11.28 7.34
N GLU A 33 -13.57 11.99 6.50
CA GLU A 33 -14.27 11.40 5.36
C GLU A 33 -13.26 11.01 4.27
N TYR A 34 -12.39 11.95 3.90
CA TYR A 34 -11.29 11.68 2.95
C TYR A 34 -10.29 10.67 3.52
N TYR A 35 -9.95 10.78 4.81
CA TYR A 35 -9.07 9.79 5.44
C TYR A 35 -9.69 8.39 5.47
N HIS A 36 -11.01 8.26 5.68
CA HIS A 36 -11.69 6.98 5.61
C HIS A 36 -11.59 6.38 4.19
N GLN A 37 -11.83 7.18 3.14
CA GLN A 37 -11.68 6.75 1.75
C GLN A 37 -10.24 6.35 1.41
N PHE A 38 -9.25 7.07 1.94
CA PHE A 38 -7.83 6.70 1.84
C PHE A 38 -7.58 5.33 2.50
N ARG A 39 -8.02 5.12 3.75
CA ARG A 39 -7.84 3.85 4.49
C ARG A 39 -8.44 2.66 3.74
N THR A 40 -9.69 2.76 3.28
CA THR A 40 -10.32 1.66 2.54
C THR A 40 -9.66 1.46 1.18
N GLY A 41 -9.24 2.56 0.53
CA GLY A 41 -8.50 2.56 -0.72
C GLY A 41 -7.17 1.81 -0.64
N ILE A 42 -6.29 2.18 0.29
CA ILE A 42 -4.97 1.54 0.44
C ILE A 42 -5.07 0.08 0.89
N LEU A 43 -6.05 -0.26 1.74
CA LEU A 43 -6.25 -1.66 2.14
C LEU A 43 -6.81 -2.51 1.00
N LYS A 44 -7.67 -1.94 0.15
CA LYS A 44 -8.11 -2.59 -1.09
C LYS A 44 -6.93 -2.79 -2.04
N HIS A 45 -6.05 -1.79 -2.16
CA HIS A 45 -4.85 -1.84 -2.98
C HIS A 45 -3.93 -3.00 -2.56
N ILE A 46 -3.52 -3.03 -1.29
CA ILE A 46 -2.71 -4.11 -0.72
C ILE A 46 -3.38 -5.48 -0.94
N LYS A 47 -4.71 -5.57 -0.77
CA LYS A 47 -5.46 -6.80 -1.04
C LYS A 47 -5.36 -7.24 -2.50
N MET A 48 -5.45 -6.31 -3.45
CA MET A 48 -5.30 -6.61 -4.88
C MET A 48 -3.93 -7.23 -5.15
N GLU A 49 -2.87 -6.65 -4.59
CA GLU A 49 -1.51 -7.14 -4.80
C GLU A 49 -1.27 -8.49 -4.15
N GLU A 50 -1.59 -8.62 -2.86
CA GLU A 50 -1.27 -9.82 -2.09
C GLU A 50 -2.15 -11.03 -2.45
N LYS A 51 -3.38 -10.80 -2.93
CA LYS A 51 -4.33 -11.89 -3.23
C LYS A 51 -4.43 -12.21 -4.71
N ILE A 52 -4.07 -11.28 -5.59
CA ILE A 52 -4.23 -11.45 -7.04
C ILE A 52 -2.88 -11.34 -7.74
N LEU A 53 -2.25 -10.16 -7.72
CA LEU A 53 -1.07 -9.88 -8.54
C LEU A 53 0.15 -10.74 -8.16
N PHE A 54 0.60 -10.66 -6.90
CA PHE A 54 1.80 -11.38 -6.46
C PHE A 54 1.62 -12.90 -6.55
N PRO A 55 0.47 -13.49 -6.18
CA PRO A 55 0.23 -14.91 -6.41
C PRO A 55 0.23 -15.30 -7.89
N ALA A 56 -0.31 -14.48 -8.79
CA ALA A 56 -0.29 -14.77 -10.23
C ALA A 56 1.15 -14.76 -10.77
N ALA A 57 1.90 -13.70 -10.48
CA ALA A 57 3.30 -13.60 -10.88
C ALA A 57 4.16 -14.74 -10.28
N GLN A 58 3.92 -15.11 -9.02
CA GLN A 58 4.60 -16.26 -8.41
C GLN A 58 4.29 -17.57 -9.14
N ARG A 59 3.03 -17.84 -9.49
CA ARG A 59 2.66 -19.05 -10.26
C ARG A 59 3.34 -19.07 -11.63
N ALA A 60 3.31 -17.95 -12.34
CA ALA A 60 3.98 -17.81 -13.63
C ALA A 60 5.51 -17.97 -13.53
N ASN A 61 6.09 -17.60 -12.39
CA ASN A 61 7.50 -17.78 -12.06
C ASN A 61 7.83 -19.17 -11.46
N GLY A 62 7.10 -20.22 -11.85
CA GLY A 62 7.36 -21.59 -11.38
C GLY A 62 7.14 -21.79 -9.87
N ASN A 63 6.20 -21.03 -9.29
CA ASN A 63 5.93 -20.93 -7.85
C ASN A 63 7.06 -20.30 -7.01
N ILE A 64 8.04 -19.66 -7.65
CA ILE A 64 9.12 -18.95 -6.96
C ILE A 64 8.69 -17.49 -6.74
N PRO A 65 8.69 -16.99 -5.50
CA PRO A 65 8.33 -15.60 -5.24
C PRO A 65 9.36 -14.64 -5.85
N ILE A 66 8.90 -13.52 -6.38
CA ILE A 66 9.78 -12.40 -6.75
C ILE A 66 10.49 -11.92 -5.47
N PRO A 67 11.83 -11.80 -5.44
CA PRO A 67 12.57 -11.44 -4.23
C PRO A 67 12.04 -10.17 -3.52
N LEU A 68 11.63 -9.17 -4.31
CA LEU A 68 11.10 -7.90 -3.82
C LEU A 68 9.79 -8.06 -3.03
N ALA A 69 8.99 -9.10 -3.31
CA ALA A 69 7.69 -9.32 -2.67
C ALA A 69 7.80 -9.56 -1.15
N ALA A 70 8.97 -9.95 -0.64
CA ALA A 70 9.18 -10.08 0.81
C ALA A 70 9.25 -8.71 1.50
N LYS A 71 9.95 -7.73 0.89
CA LYS A 71 10.02 -6.35 1.41
C LYS A 71 8.66 -5.66 1.33
N LEU A 72 7.99 -5.73 0.18
CA LEU A 72 6.68 -5.10 0.01
C LEU A 72 5.64 -5.64 1.00
N ARG A 73 5.63 -6.95 1.29
CA ARG A 73 4.75 -7.51 2.34
C ARG A 73 5.06 -6.98 3.75
N LEU A 74 6.32 -6.68 4.05
CA LEU A 74 6.68 -6.04 5.32
C LEU A 74 6.16 -4.60 5.34
N ASP A 75 6.28 -3.86 4.22
CA ASP A 75 5.74 -2.51 4.06
C ASP A 75 4.21 -2.51 4.21
N HIS A 76 3.51 -3.43 3.54
CA HIS A 76 2.07 -3.62 3.69
C HIS A 76 1.66 -3.86 5.14
N GLY A 77 2.44 -4.66 5.87
CA GLY A 77 2.22 -4.91 7.29
C GLY A 77 2.40 -3.65 8.14
N ALA A 78 3.39 -2.82 7.82
CA ALA A 78 3.60 -1.53 8.46
C ALA A 78 2.46 -0.54 8.14
N ILE A 79 2.13 -0.34 6.87
CA ILE A 79 1.03 0.53 6.41
C ILE A 79 -0.28 0.09 7.06
N THR A 80 -0.65 -1.19 6.96
CA THR A 80 -1.88 -1.73 7.55
C THR A 80 -1.94 -1.50 9.07
N SER A 81 -0.82 -1.62 9.76
CA SER A 81 -0.76 -1.37 11.20
C SER A 81 -0.99 0.10 11.58
N LEU A 82 -0.51 1.04 10.75
CA LEU A 82 -0.78 2.47 10.90
C LEU A 82 -2.24 2.81 10.62
N MET A 83 -2.88 2.10 9.68
CA MET A 83 -4.30 2.28 9.38
C MET A 83 -5.23 1.90 10.54
N VAL A 84 -4.73 1.25 11.59
CA VAL A 84 -5.49 0.96 12.82
C VAL A 84 -5.52 2.16 13.76
N LEU A 85 -4.55 3.07 13.67
CA LEU A 85 -4.38 4.19 14.59
C LEU A 85 -5.29 5.38 14.23
N PRO A 86 -5.61 6.26 15.20
CA PRO A 86 -6.17 7.56 14.91
C PRO A 86 -5.27 8.35 13.95
N PRO A 87 -5.83 9.07 12.97
CA PRO A 87 -5.03 9.93 12.10
C PRO A 87 -4.50 11.11 12.90
N THR A 88 -3.21 11.11 13.19
CA THR A 88 -2.48 12.29 13.67
C THR A 88 -1.55 12.76 12.56
N LEU A 89 -1.08 14.02 12.63
CA LEU A 89 -0.11 14.54 11.67
C LEU A 89 1.17 13.68 11.63
N ASP A 90 1.62 13.20 12.78
CA ASP A 90 2.78 12.29 12.88
C ASP A 90 2.52 10.95 12.19
N VAL A 91 1.36 10.33 12.41
CA VAL A 91 0.99 9.08 11.74
C VAL A 91 0.93 9.29 10.23
N ILE A 92 0.32 10.38 9.77
CA ILE A 92 0.21 10.71 8.35
C ILE A 92 1.59 10.95 7.73
N LYS A 93 2.47 11.68 8.42
CA LYS A 93 3.85 11.90 7.98
C LYS A 93 4.58 10.58 7.77
N VAL A 94 4.51 9.66 8.74
CA VAL A 94 5.12 8.34 8.65
C VAL A 94 4.51 7.51 7.51
N VAL A 95 3.19 7.56 7.32
CA VAL A 95 2.50 6.89 6.20
C VAL A 95 3.04 7.40 4.86
N ARG A 96 3.16 8.72 4.67
CA ARG A 96 3.67 9.32 3.42
C ARG A 96 5.08 8.85 3.10
N ILE A 97 5.99 8.91 4.06
CA ILE A 97 7.38 8.47 3.85
C ILE A 97 7.43 7.01 3.39
N ILE A 98 6.65 6.13 4.03
CA ILE A 98 6.61 4.71 3.66
C ILE A 98 6.02 4.53 2.26
N LEU A 99 4.93 5.24 1.93
CA LEU A 99 4.32 5.17 0.60
C LEU A 99 5.30 5.66 -0.47
N ASP A 100 6.01 6.76 -0.27
CA ASP A 100 6.99 7.28 -1.23
C ASP A 100 8.11 6.25 -1.52
N GLU A 101 8.64 5.59 -0.48
CA GLU A 101 9.64 4.53 -0.64
C GLU A 101 9.06 3.25 -1.26
N HIS A 102 7.82 2.91 -0.92
CA HIS A 102 7.10 1.74 -1.40
C HIS A 102 6.78 1.86 -2.89
N ASP A 103 6.17 2.97 -3.31
CA ASP A 103 5.83 3.28 -4.69
C ASP A 103 7.07 3.24 -5.58
N LEU A 104 8.23 3.71 -5.08
CA LEU A 104 9.48 3.64 -5.84
C LEU A 104 9.87 2.18 -6.17
N LEU A 105 9.79 1.26 -5.20
CA LEU A 105 10.12 -0.15 -5.39
C LEU A 105 9.18 -0.82 -6.42
N GLU A 106 7.95 -0.35 -6.51
CA GLU A 106 6.93 -0.92 -7.39
C GLU A 106 6.97 -0.36 -8.80
N GLU A 107 7.13 0.97 -8.90
CA GLU A 107 7.02 1.75 -10.13
C GLU A 107 8.36 1.97 -10.85
N GLU A 108 9.52 1.84 -10.20
CA GLU A 108 10.78 2.05 -10.90
C GLU A 108 10.97 1.05 -12.06
N PRO A 109 11.71 1.40 -13.12
CA PRO A 109 12.00 0.46 -14.20
C PRO A 109 12.64 -0.83 -13.68
N GLY A 110 12.00 -1.97 -13.95
CA GLY A 110 12.40 -3.27 -13.41
C GLY A 110 11.96 -3.55 -11.95
N GLY A 111 11.19 -2.65 -11.36
CA GLY A 111 10.48 -2.80 -10.08
C GLY A 111 9.36 -3.83 -10.14
N MET A 112 8.50 -3.85 -9.11
CA MET A 112 7.50 -4.91 -8.95
C MET A 112 6.55 -5.01 -10.15
N TYR A 113 5.97 -3.89 -10.60
CA TYR A 113 4.98 -3.91 -11.67
C TYR A 113 5.57 -4.34 -13.00
N ASP A 114 6.80 -3.94 -13.31
CA ASP A 114 7.51 -4.40 -14.50
C ASP A 114 7.76 -5.90 -14.49
N LYS A 115 8.13 -6.47 -13.34
CA LYS A 115 8.34 -7.92 -13.19
C LYS A 115 7.02 -8.68 -13.31
N CYS A 116 5.97 -8.20 -12.67
CA CYS A 116 4.64 -8.82 -12.74
C CYS A 116 4.06 -8.78 -14.16
N GLU A 117 4.19 -7.65 -14.86
CA GLU A 117 3.76 -7.48 -16.25
C GLU A 117 4.44 -8.50 -17.18
N GLN A 118 5.76 -8.67 -17.05
CA GLN A 118 6.51 -9.65 -17.85
C GLN A 118 6.10 -11.09 -17.54
N LEU A 119 5.97 -11.43 -16.26
CA LEU A 119 5.64 -12.80 -15.85
C LEU A 119 4.21 -13.19 -16.24
N THR A 120 3.28 -12.23 -16.24
CA THR A 120 1.85 -12.49 -16.44
C THR A 120 1.34 -12.08 -17.82
N GLU A 121 2.23 -11.85 -18.79
CA GLU A 121 1.90 -11.31 -20.12
C GLU A 121 0.78 -12.07 -20.86
N PHE A 122 0.63 -13.37 -20.61
CA PHE A 122 -0.39 -14.22 -21.23
C PHE A 122 -1.74 -14.24 -20.50
N GLU A 123 -1.81 -13.68 -19.29
CA GLU A 123 -3.03 -13.65 -18.46
C GLU A 123 -3.39 -12.24 -17.93
N THR A 124 -2.65 -11.19 -18.33
CA THR A 124 -2.83 -9.81 -17.89
C THR A 124 -4.29 -9.32 -17.94
N ASP A 125 -5.00 -9.54 -19.04
CA ASP A 125 -6.40 -9.13 -19.19
C ASP A 125 -7.33 -9.84 -18.19
N HIS A 126 -7.02 -11.09 -17.84
CA HIS A 126 -7.78 -11.83 -16.85
C HIS A 126 -7.51 -11.29 -15.44
N ILE A 127 -6.24 -11.00 -15.14
CA ILE A 127 -5.83 -10.38 -13.87
C ILE A 127 -6.52 -9.03 -13.68
N ILE A 128 -6.50 -8.15 -14.68
CA ILE A 128 -7.15 -6.83 -14.59
C ILE A 128 -8.64 -6.96 -14.25
N LYS A 129 -9.37 -7.88 -14.88
CA LYS A 129 -10.78 -8.13 -14.55
C LYS A 129 -10.99 -8.55 -13.09
N GLN A 130 -10.07 -9.34 -12.53
CA GLN A 130 -10.12 -9.71 -11.12
C GLN A 130 -9.81 -8.51 -10.20
N LEU A 131 -8.82 -7.70 -10.56
CA LEU A 131 -8.44 -6.48 -9.83
C LEU A 131 -9.62 -5.50 -9.77
N GLU A 132 -10.24 -5.22 -10.92
CA GLU A 132 -11.43 -4.35 -11.03
C GLU A 132 -12.61 -4.85 -10.18
N ALA A 133 -12.80 -6.17 -10.11
CA ALA A 133 -13.85 -6.80 -9.31
C ALA A 133 -13.54 -6.86 -7.79
N THR A 134 -12.37 -6.39 -7.34
CA THR A 134 -11.98 -6.47 -5.93
C THR A 134 -12.86 -5.55 -5.08
N SER A 135 -13.54 -6.14 -4.10
CA SER A 135 -14.34 -5.39 -3.13
C SER A 135 -13.46 -4.58 -2.18
N GLU A 136 -14.03 -3.49 -1.67
CA GLU A 136 -13.44 -2.73 -0.56
C GLU A 136 -13.17 -3.61 0.67
N VAL A 137 -12.22 -3.15 1.49
CA VAL A 137 -11.89 -3.78 2.76
C VAL A 137 -12.63 -3.03 3.88
N PRO A 138 -13.55 -3.69 4.62
CA PRO A 138 -14.21 -3.07 5.76
C PRO A 138 -13.19 -2.67 6.82
N VAL A 139 -13.33 -1.44 7.33
CA VAL A 139 -12.48 -0.92 8.41
C VAL A 139 -13.30 -0.70 9.67
N HIS A 140 -12.68 -0.96 10.82
CA HIS A 140 -13.21 -0.53 12.10
C HIS A 140 -12.83 0.93 12.38
N PRO A 141 -13.53 1.60 13.32
CA PRO A 141 -13.07 2.86 13.88
C PRO A 141 -11.62 2.75 14.37
N PRO A 142 -10.85 3.86 14.35
CA PRO A 142 -9.50 3.86 14.88
C PRO A 142 -9.40 3.35 16.31
N ASN A 143 -8.33 2.61 16.62
CA ASN A 143 -8.07 2.06 17.94
C ASN A 143 -7.15 3.01 18.73
N GLU A 144 -7.72 3.66 19.75
CA GLU A 144 -7.02 4.62 20.61
C GLU A 144 -6.16 3.96 21.70
N ALA A 145 -6.19 2.63 21.82
CA ALA A 145 -5.45 1.95 22.87
C ALA A 145 -3.94 2.04 22.66
N VAL A 146 -3.19 2.28 23.75
CA VAL A 146 -1.72 2.43 23.74
C VAL A 146 -1.01 1.23 23.09
N TYR A 147 -1.54 0.01 23.24
CA TYR A 147 -0.95 -1.18 22.64
C TYR A 147 -1.03 -1.17 21.09
N ALA A 148 -2.00 -0.46 20.50
CA ALA A 148 -2.12 -0.36 19.04
C ALA A 148 -0.93 0.41 18.46
N MET A 149 -0.55 1.52 19.09
CA MET A 149 0.65 2.29 18.73
C MET A 149 1.92 1.42 18.85
N GLN A 150 2.06 0.66 19.94
CA GLN A 150 3.22 -0.22 20.12
C GLN A 150 3.25 -1.33 19.06
N ALA A 151 2.10 -1.89 18.68
CA ALA A 151 2.00 -2.88 17.62
C ALA A 151 2.42 -2.31 16.26
N ALA A 152 1.99 -1.08 15.94
CA ALA A 152 2.39 -0.38 14.72
C ALA A 152 3.90 -0.12 14.68
N LYS A 153 4.49 0.39 15.77
CA LYS A 153 5.95 0.57 15.89
C LYS A 153 6.71 -0.75 15.72
N ASN A 154 6.18 -1.86 16.22
CA ASN A 154 6.79 -3.17 16.01
C ASN A 154 6.70 -3.63 14.55
N ALA A 155 5.63 -3.29 13.82
CA ALA A 155 5.50 -3.60 12.39
C ALA A 155 6.47 -2.76 11.54
N LEU A 156 6.56 -1.46 11.83
CA LEU A 156 7.54 -0.55 11.24
C LEU A 156 8.97 -1.08 11.37
N ARG A 157 9.38 -1.46 12.58
CA ARG A 157 10.72 -2.02 12.82
C ARG A 157 11.01 -3.30 12.04
N ARG A 158 9.99 -4.14 11.79
CA ARG A 158 10.16 -5.34 10.93
C ARG A 158 10.34 -4.99 9.46
N ALA A 159 9.76 -3.88 9.01
CA ALA A 159 9.90 -3.37 7.65
C ALA A 159 11.15 -2.51 7.44
N GLY A 160 11.88 -2.20 8.52
CA GLY A 160 13.11 -1.40 8.48
C GLY A 160 12.92 0.07 8.84
N TYR A 161 11.74 0.47 9.32
CA TYR A 161 11.42 1.84 9.70
C TYR A 161 11.48 2.06 11.21
N ASP A 162 11.86 3.27 11.63
CA ASP A 162 11.74 3.73 13.02
C ASP A 162 10.79 4.93 13.10
N TYR A 163 9.69 4.77 13.85
CA TYR A 163 8.66 5.79 13.98
C TYR A 163 9.21 7.09 14.58
N GLU A 164 10.05 7.00 15.61
CA GLU A 164 10.56 8.20 16.30
C GLU A 164 11.56 8.95 15.43
N GLU A 165 12.39 8.23 14.67
CA GLU A 165 13.31 8.84 13.72
C GLU A 165 12.55 9.60 12.61
N MET A 166 11.51 8.98 12.05
CA MET A 166 10.74 9.53 10.94
C MET A 166 9.87 10.73 11.29
N ILE A 167 9.36 10.82 12.53
CA ILE A 167 8.61 12.02 12.93
C ILE A 167 9.55 13.23 13.14
N ASN A 168 10.83 12.98 13.42
CA ASN A 168 11.84 14.01 13.69
C ASN A 168 12.69 14.41 12.46
N SER A 169 12.51 13.73 11.31
CA SER A 169 13.19 14.06 10.05
C SER A 169 12.59 15.26 9.32
#